data_AF-A0A526MBH1-F1
#
_entry.id   AF-A0A526MBH1-F1
#
_cell.length_a   1.000
_cell.length_b   1.000
_cell.length_c   1.000
_cell.angle_alpha   90.00
_cell.angle_beta   90.00
_cell.angle_gamma   90.00
#
_symmetry.space_group_name_H-M   'P 1'
#
loop_
_entity.id
_entity.type
_entity.pdbx_description
1 polymer ?
#
loop_
_entity_poly.entity_id
_entity_poly.type
_entity_poly.pdbx_seq_one_letter_code
_entity_poly.pdbx_strand_id
1 'polypeptide(L)'
;MFKKATPNLPLPMRFNLRDATPDYDKLAELCANLRAAISKLDSEESELLTRLSSKAAAKPHTGISAKVAELLGDDVDETPDPLSEGIRTRLTEINGLRRDTRAALDIATERLQRARHEASKVICASVREDYLARVRKLADALIAAHEANVALFEITTALDAADVSWPGLLPPAPANRMLGAAYDRQNRVATWLKDAASDGLIDKAIIPAGLSQ
;
A
#
# COMPACT_ATOMS: atom_id res chain seq x y z
N MET A 1 -15.73 34.49 -29.21
CA MET A 1 -16.36 33.67 -28.14
C MET A 1 -16.07 32.20 -28.42
N PHE A 2 -15.07 31.62 -27.77
CA PHE A 2 -14.79 30.18 -27.88
C PHE A 2 -15.57 29.45 -26.78
N LYS A 3 -16.62 28.72 -27.17
CA LYS A 3 -17.25 27.71 -26.28
C LYS A 3 -16.20 26.63 -26.04
N LYS A 4 -15.53 26.67 -24.88
CA LYS A 4 -14.73 25.54 -24.40
C LYS A 4 -15.69 24.38 -24.20
N ALA A 5 -15.65 23.42 -25.13
CA ALA A 5 -16.22 22.11 -24.89
C ALA A 5 -15.42 21.51 -23.73
N THR A 6 -15.98 21.52 -22.53
CA THR A 6 -15.46 20.74 -21.43
C THR A 6 -15.45 19.29 -21.93
N PRO A 7 -14.29 18.64 -22.08
CA PRO A 7 -14.29 17.24 -22.45
C PRO A 7 -15.07 16.53 -21.34
N ASN A 8 -16.09 15.77 -21.75
CA ASN A 8 -16.87 14.92 -20.87
C ASN A 8 -15.91 13.84 -20.34
N LEU A 9 -15.14 14.21 -19.31
CA LEU A 9 -14.21 13.32 -18.64
C LEU A 9 -15.07 12.21 -18.04
N PRO A 10 -14.89 10.95 -18.43
CA PRO A 10 -15.63 9.86 -17.81
C PRO A 10 -15.37 9.92 -16.30
N LEU A 11 -16.45 9.77 -15.52
CA LEU A 11 -16.39 9.76 -14.06
C LEU A 11 -15.25 8.84 -13.58
N PRO A 12 -14.55 9.20 -12.49
CA PRO A 12 -13.46 8.36 -11.99
C PRO A 12 -14.00 6.97 -11.70
N MET A 13 -13.38 5.94 -12.28
CA MET A 13 -13.69 4.54 -11.99
C MET A 13 -13.55 4.33 -10.48
N ARG A 14 -14.66 3.97 -9.83
CA ARG A 14 -14.68 3.61 -8.41
C ARG A 14 -14.64 2.09 -8.31
N PHE A 15 -13.57 1.58 -7.72
CA PHE A 15 -13.42 0.17 -7.45
C PHE A 15 -13.57 -0.08 -5.96
N ASN A 16 -14.30 -1.14 -5.64
CA ASN A 16 -14.51 -1.54 -4.26
C ASN A 16 -14.26 -3.04 -4.14
N LEU A 17 -13.36 -3.40 -3.23
CA LEU A 17 -13.00 -4.80 -2.97
C LEU A 17 -14.19 -5.59 -2.41
N ARG A 18 -15.11 -4.91 -1.72
CA ARG A 18 -16.31 -5.50 -1.13
C ARG A 18 -17.27 -6.09 -2.16
N ASP A 19 -17.38 -5.41 -3.29
CA ASP A 19 -18.30 -5.82 -4.37
C ASP A 19 -17.73 -6.98 -5.20
N ALA A 20 -16.42 -7.23 -5.09
CA ALA A 20 -15.71 -8.25 -5.87
C ALA A 20 -15.68 -9.63 -5.19
N THR A 21 -15.69 -9.71 -3.85
CA THR A 21 -15.83 -10.99 -3.13
C THR A 21 -16.62 -10.84 -1.82
N PRO A 22 -17.67 -11.66 -1.60
CA PRO A 22 -18.52 -11.59 -0.41
C PRO A 22 -17.79 -11.99 0.90
N ASP A 23 -16.65 -12.66 0.79
CA ASP A 23 -15.88 -13.13 1.94
C ASP A 23 -14.87 -12.09 2.46
N TYR A 24 -14.58 -11.03 1.69
CA TYR A 24 -13.64 -9.99 2.11
C TYR A 24 -14.14 -9.24 3.35
N ASP A 25 -15.41 -8.83 3.37
CA ASP A 25 -15.98 -8.12 4.52
C ASP A 25 -16.05 -8.99 5.78
N LYS A 26 -16.44 -10.27 5.63
CA LYS A 26 -16.47 -11.22 6.75
C LYS A 26 -15.08 -11.41 7.37
N LEU A 27 -14.03 -11.51 6.55
CA LEU A 27 -12.65 -11.64 7.02
C LEU A 27 -12.14 -10.33 7.64
N ALA A 28 -12.51 -9.18 7.08
CA ALA A 28 -12.16 -7.88 7.64
C ALA A 28 -12.80 -7.66 9.02
N GLU A 29 -14.08 -8.01 9.16
CA GLU A 29 -14.81 -8.01 10.43
C GLU A 29 -14.20 -8.98 11.44
N LEU A 30 -13.84 -10.20 11.02
CA LEU A 30 -13.16 -11.17 11.87
C LEU A 30 -11.83 -10.63 12.42
N CYS A 31 -11.00 -10.04 11.56
CA CYS A 31 -9.76 -9.40 11.99
C CYS A 31 -10.01 -8.24 12.96
N ALA A 32 -11.04 -7.42 12.73
CA ALA A 32 -11.40 -6.33 13.63
C ALA A 32 -11.83 -6.86 15.01
N ASN A 33 -12.64 -7.92 15.05
CA ASN A 33 -13.11 -8.57 16.26
C ASN A 33 -11.95 -9.19 17.07
N LEU A 34 -11.01 -9.85 16.40
CA LEU A 34 -9.83 -10.44 17.05
C LEU A 34 -8.91 -9.37 17.65
N ARG A 35 -8.69 -8.24 16.94
CA ARG A 35 -7.94 -7.10 17.50
C ARG A 35 -8.63 -6.49 18.72
N ALA A 36 -9.96 -6.34 18.65
CA ALA A 36 -10.74 -5.86 19.80
C ALA A 36 -10.65 -6.83 20.99
N ALA A 37 -10.65 -8.14 20.75
CA ALA A 37 -10.47 -9.15 21.80
C ALA A 37 -9.10 -9.06 22.47
N ILE A 38 -8.02 -8.90 21.68
CA ILE A 38 -6.66 -8.69 22.23
C ILE A 38 -6.62 -7.43 23.10
N SER A 39 -7.18 -6.31 22.61
CA SER A 39 -7.19 -5.07 23.38
C SER A 39 -7.94 -5.20 24.72
N LYS A 40 -9.01 -6.00 24.78
CA LYS A 40 -9.74 -6.28 26.03
C LYS A 40 -8.90 -7.11 27.01
N LEU A 41 -8.19 -8.12 26.51
CA LEU A 41 -7.29 -8.93 27.32
C LEU A 41 -6.13 -8.08 27.88
N ASP A 42 -5.60 -7.14 27.10
CA ASP A 42 -4.54 -6.23 27.52
C ASP A 42 -5.02 -5.24 28.61
N SER A 43 -6.25 -4.74 28.51
CA SER A 43 -6.85 -3.93 29.59
C SER A 43 -7.08 -4.75 30.86
N GLU A 44 -7.58 -5.98 30.73
CA GLU A 44 -7.84 -6.86 31.87
C GLU A 44 -6.54 -7.22 32.60
N GLU A 45 -5.47 -7.55 31.88
CA GLU A 45 -4.15 -7.79 32.47
C GLU A 45 -3.64 -6.56 33.24
N SER A 46 -3.73 -5.38 32.63
CA SER A 46 -3.28 -4.13 33.25
C SER A 46 -4.03 -3.83 34.55
N GLU A 47 -5.34 -4.07 34.59
CA GLU A 47 -6.16 -3.94 35.80
C GLU A 47 -5.74 -4.94 36.88
N LEU A 48 -5.53 -6.21 36.51
CA LEU A 48 -5.11 -7.26 37.46
C LEU A 48 -3.72 -6.99 38.05
N LEU A 49 -2.77 -6.53 37.23
CA LEU A 49 -1.43 -6.14 37.69
C LEU A 49 -1.50 -4.93 38.63
N THR A 50 -2.33 -3.94 38.32
CA THR A 50 -2.54 -2.77 39.18
C THR A 50 -3.15 -3.16 40.53
N ARG A 51 -4.12 -4.09 40.55
CA ARG A 51 -4.70 -4.62 41.79
C ARG A 51 -3.68 -5.39 42.64
N LEU A 52 -2.80 -6.17 42.00
CA LEU A 52 -1.72 -6.86 42.70
C LEU A 52 -0.72 -5.87 43.31
N SER A 53 -0.31 -4.85 42.56
CA SER A 53 0.65 -3.84 43.06
C SER A 53 0.06 -2.96 44.16
N SER A 54 -1.20 -2.52 44.03
CA SER A 54 -1.87 -1.72 45.07
C SER A 54 -2.04 -2.50 46.36
N LYS A 55 -2.33 -3.81 46.26
CA LYS A 55 -2.46 -4.70 47.42
C LYS A 55 -1.11 -4.97 48.08
N ALA A 56 -0.05 -5.14 47.30
CA ALA A 56 1.32 -5.26 47.81
C ALA A 56 1.76 -3.99 48.55
N ALA A 57 1.36 -2.81 48.08
CA ALA A 57 1.63 -1.53 48.74
C ALA A 57 0.78 -1.30 50.01
N ALA A 58 -0.42 -1.89 50.09
CA ALA A 58 -1.32 -1.75 51.23
C ALA A 58 -0.96 -2.63 52.45
N LYS A 59 -0.19 -3.72 52.25
CA LYS A 59 0.43 -4.46 53.36
C LYS A 59 1.75 -3.78 53.72
N PRO A 60 1.90 -3.16 54.91
CA PRO A 60 3.18 -2.60 55.33
C PRO A 60 4.22 -3.72 55.34
N HIS A 61 5.36 -3.47 54.70
CA HIS A 61 6.48 -4.41 54.63
C HIS A 61 6.92 -4.89 56.02
N THR A 62 6.50 -6.08 56.43
CA THR A 62 7.47 -7.03 56.98
C THR A 62 8.22 -7.54 55.76
N GLY A 63 9.28 -6.81 55.36
CA GLY A 63 10.00 -6.94 54.09
C GLY A 63 10.82 -8.24 53.95
N ILE A 64 10.24 -9.36 54.33
CA ILE A 64 10.85 -10.67 54.38
C ILE A 64 9.91 -11.58 53.57
N SER A 65 10.40 -12.15 52.46
CA SER A 65 9.60 -13.14 51.72
C SER A 65 9.27 -14.29 52.66
N ALA A 66 8.11 -14.95 52.51
CA ALA A 66 7.69 -16.06 53.38
C ALA A 66 8.81 -17.10 53.58
N LYS A 67 9.58 -17.38 52.53
CA LYS A 67 10.73 -18.31 52.53
C LYS A 67 11.94 -17.82 53.34
N VAL A 68 12.10 -16.51 53.48
CA VAL A 68 13.14 -15.88 54.32
C VAL A 68 12.66 -15.76 55.76
N ALA A 69 11.36 -15.59 56.01
CA ALA A 69 10.77 -15.58 57.35
C ALA A 69 10.79 -16.97 57.99
N GLU A 70 10.52 -18.01 57.18
CA GLU A 70 10.68 -19.42 57.54
C GLU A 70 12.14 -19.76 57.90
N LEU A 71 13.12 -19.20 57.17
CA LEU A 71 14.55 -19.33 57.48
C LEU A 71 14.98 -18.56 58.73
N LEU A 72 14.22 -17.54 59.15
CA LEU A 72 14.49 -16.69 60.32
C LEU A 72 13.72 -17.14 61.58
N GLY A 73 12.80 -18.11 61.45
CA GLY A 73 12.00 -18.63 62.57
C GLY A 73 10.87 -17.71 63.02
N ASP A 74 10.46 -16.75 62.18
CA ASP A 74 9.30 -15.90 62.43
C ASP A 74 8.00 -16.64 62.06
N ASP A 75 6.95 -16.51 62.87
CA ASP A 75 5.63 -17.07 62.56
C ASP A 75 5.09 -16.43 61.27
N VAL A 76 5.07 -17.23 60.20
CA VAL A 76 4.49 -16.84 58.92
C VAL A 76 3.00 -17.15 58.99
N ASP A 77 2.16 -16.13 58.81
CA ASP A 77 0.74 -16.32 58.51
C ASP A 77 0.65 -16.97 57.11
N GLU A 78 0.76 -18.30 57.09
CA GLU A 78 1.01 -19.13 55.91
C GLU A 78 -0.20 -19.30 54.98
N THR A 79 -1.35 -18.69 55.28
CA THR A 79 -2.50 -18.80 54.38
C THR A 79 -2.21 -18.05 53.07
N PRO A 80 -2.04 -18.76 51.92
CA PRO A 80 -1.92 -18.13 50.62
C PRO A 80 -3.20 -17.35 50.41
N ASP A 81 -3.08 -16.05 50.17
CA ASP A 81 -4.24 -15.19 49.99
C ASP A 81 -5.01 -15.67 48.75
N PRO A 82 -6.21 -16.27 48.90
CA PRO A 82 -6.90 -16.95 47.81
C PRO A 82 -7.28 -16.00 46.67
N LEU A 83 -7.37 -14.68 46.96
CA LEU A 83 -7.54 -13.66 45.92
C LEU A 83 -6.29 -13.50 45.06
N SER A 84 -5.08 -13.64 45.64
CA SER A 84 -3.82 -13.52 44.90
C SER A 84 -3.56 -14.73 43.99
N GLU A 85 -3.96 -15.93 44.42
CA GLU A 85 -3.93 -17.14 43.59
C GLU A 85 -4.96 -17.08 42.47
N GLY A 86 -6.18 -16.60 42.76
CA GLY A 86 -7.20 -16.37 41.75
C GLY A 86 -6.76 -15.39 40.66
N ILE A 87 -6.10 -14.28 41.05
CA ILE A 87 -5.56 -13.32 40.08
C ILE A 87 -4.43 -13.93 39.24
N ARG A 88 -3.50 -14.68 39.86
CA ARG A 88 -2.42 -15.36 39.12
C ARG A 88 -2.97 -16.38 38.13
N THR A 89 -3.97 -17.17 38.55
CA THR A 89 -4.67 -18.12 37.68
C THR A 89 -5.30 -17.39 36.50
N ARG A 90 -6.01 -16.29 36.75
CA ARG A 90 -6.59 -15.48 35.68
C ARG A 90 -5.56 -14.88 34.73
N LEU A 91 -4.40 -14.43 35.24
CA LEU A 91 -3.30 -13.97 34.39
C LEU A 91 -2.73 -15.09 33.50
N THR A 92 -2.65 -16.33 34.00
CA THR A 92 -2.24 -17.47 33.16
C THR A 92 -3.26 -17.79 32.06
N GLU A 93 -4.56 -17.72 32.36
CA GLU A 93 -5.64 -17.87 31.37
C GLU A 93 -5.59 -16.78 30.30
N ILE A 94 -5.42 -15.51 30.71
CA ILE A 94 -5.31 -14.37 29.79
C ILE A 94 -4.12 -14.55 28.85
N ASN A 95 -2.98 -15.03 29.35
CA ASN A 95 -1.81 -15.31 28.51
C ASN A 95 -2.06 -16.44 27.51
N GLY A 96 -2.77 -17.51 27.91
CA GLY A 96 -3.21 -18.56 26.99
C GLY A 96 -4.14 -18.03 25.90
N LEU A 97 -5.21 -17.34 26.30
CA LEU A 97 -6.19 -16.74 25.39
C LEU A 97 -5.53 -15.73 24.43
N ARG A 98 -4.58 -14.94 24.91
CA ARG A 98 -3.85 -13.97 24.09
C ARG A 98 -3.00 -14.68 23.04
N ARG A 99 -2.29 -15.75 23.41
CA ARG A 99 -1.50 -16.54 22.47
C ARG A 99 -2.39 -17.10 21.36
N ASP A 100 -3.51 -17.70 21.73
CA ASP A 100 -4.43 -18.32 20.77
C ASP A 100 -5.11 -17.26 19.89
N THR A 101 -5.52 -16.13 20.47
CA THR A 101 -6.16 -15.03 19.73
C THR A 101 -5.19 -14.37 18.75
N ARG A 102 -3.90 -14.24 19.11
CA ARG A 102 -2.85 -13.76 18.20
C ARG A 102 -2.63 -14.74 17.05
N ALA A 103 -2.51 -16.03 17.34
CA ALA A 103 -2.39 -17.04 16.29
C ALA A 103 -3.60 -17.05 15.34
N ALA A 104 -4.81 -16.89 15.88
CA ALA A 104 -6.03 -16.75 15.07
C ALA A 104 -6.01 -15.47 14.22
N LEU A 105 -5.52 -14.34 14.75
CA LEU A 105 -5.40 -13.08 14.02
C LEU A 105 -4.40 -13.18 12.86
N ASP A 106 -3.28 -13.87 13.05
CA ASP A 106 -2.28 -14.07 12.01
C ASP A 106 -2.89 -14.86 10.84
N ILE A 107 -3.55 -15.98 11.14
CA ILE A 107 -4.25 -16.81 10.14
C ILE A 107 -5.36 -16.01 9.44
N ALA A 108 -6.17 -15.25 10.19
CA ALA A 108 -7.23 -14.42 9.63
C ALA A 108 -6.66 -13.32 8.71
N THR A 109 -5.53 -12.73 9.08
CA THR A 109 -4.85 -11.70 8.29
C THR A 109 -4.30 -12.27 6.98
N GLU A 110 -3.68 -13.46 7.03
CA GLU A 110 -3.25 -14.15 5.81
C GLU A 110 -4.42 -14.44 4.88
N ARG A 111 -5.53 -14.95 5.41
CA ARG A 111 -6.76 -15.20 4.65
C ARG A 111 -7.31 -13.93 4.03
N LEU A 112 -7.32 -12.82 4.77
CA LEU A 112 -7.75 -11.52 4.28
C LEU A 112 -6.86 -11.02 3.12
N GLN A 113 -5.53 -11.21 3.20
CA GLN A 113 -4.63 -10.85 2.10
C GLN A 113 -4.87 -11.68 0.85
N ARG A 114 -5.13 -13.00 1.01
CA ARG A 114 -5.50 -13.86 -0.12
C ARG A 114 -6.83 -13.40 -0.75
N ALA A 115 -7.86 -13.15 0.07
CA ALA A 115 -9.15 -12.66 -0.40
C ALA A 115 -9.02 -11.31 -1.13
N ARG A 116 -8.18 -10.40 -0.62
CA ARG A 116 -7.85 -9.12 -1.28
C ARG A 116 -7.20 -9.34 -2.64
N HIS A 117 -6.25 -10.27 -2.73
CA HIS A 117 -5.57 -10.57 -3.99
C HIS A 117 -6.53 -11.13 -5.03
N GLU A 118 -7.40 -12.07 -4.64
CA GLU A 118 -8.43 -12.62 -5.53
C GLU A 118 -9.46 -11.56 -5.96
N ALA A 119 -9.94 -10.73 -5.03
CA ALA A 119 -10.81 -9.59 -5.34
C ALA A 119 -10.15 -8.64 -6.34
N SER A 120 -8.86 -8.34 -6.14
CA SER A 120 -8.08 -7.46 -7.02
C SER A 120 -7.94 -8.06 -8.42
N LYS A 121 -7.72 -9.37 -8.55
CA LYS A 121 -7.68 -10.05 -9.86
C LYS A 121 -9.00 -9.88 -10.62
N VAL A 122 -10.13 -10.09 -9.95
CA VAL A 122 -11.46 -9.96 -10.56
C VAL A 122 -11.68 -8.53 -11.06
N ILE A 123 -11.38 -7.53 -10.23
CA ILE A 123 -11.50 -6.13 -10.61
C ILE A 123 -10.58 -5.80 -11.79
N CYS A 124 -9.29 -6.18 -11.71
CA CYS A 124 -8.32 -5.94 -12.78
C CYS A 124 -8.73 -6.62 -14.10
N ALA A 125 -9.26 -7.84 -14.04
CA ALA A 125 -9.78 -8.54 -15.22
C ALA A 125 -10.95 -7.78 -15.84
N SER A 126 -11.87 -7.25 -15.02
CA SER A 126 -13.04 -6.51 -15.49
C SER A 126 -12.70 -5.20 -16.22
N VAL A 127 -11.57 -4.57 -15.90
CA VAL A 127 -11.13 -3.30 -16.50
C VAL A 127 -9.97 -3.44 -17.46
N ARG A 128 -9.51 -4.66 -17.72
CA ARG A 128 -8.32 -4.93 -18.52
C ARG A 128 -8.42 -4.31 -19.92
N GLU A 129 -9.53 -4.55 -20.61
CA GLU A 129 -9.72 -4.05 -21.99
C GLU A 129 -9.80 -2.52 -22.04
N ASP A 130 -10.51 -1.89 -21.10
CA ASP A 130 -10.59 -0.44 -20.98
C ASP A 130 -9.22 0.19 -20.66
N TYR A 131 -8.44 -0.45 -19.80
CA TYR A 131 -7.08 -0.04 -19.48
C TYR A 131 -6.18 -0.12 -20.73
N LEU A 132 -6.19 -1.26 -21.43
CA LEU A 132 -5.41 -1.46 -22.66
C LEU A 132 -5.81 -0.45 -23.75
N ALA A 133 -7.11 -0.18 -23.91
CA ALA A 133 -7.59 0.82 -24.86
C ALA A 133 -7.08 2.24 -24.52
N ARG A 134 -7.00 2.59 -23.23
CA ARG A 134 -6.45 3.88 -22.79
C ARG A 134 -4.93 3.94 -22.96
N VAL A 135 -4.22 2.85 -22.70
CA VAL A 135 -2.77 2.76 -22.95
C VAL A 135 -2.45 2.90 -24.44
N ARG A 136 -3.22 2.27 -25.33
CA ARG A 136 -3.08 2.45 -26.79
C ARG A 136 -3.29 3.91 -27.20
N LYS A 137 -4.35 4.55 -26.70
CA LYS A 137 -4.58 5.99 -26.97
C LYS A 137 -3.44 6.88 -26.47
N LEU A 138 -2.82 6.53 -25.34
CA LEU A 138 -1.65 7.24 -24.84
C LEU A 138 -0.44 7.02 -25.76
N ALA A 139 -0.22 5.79 -26.23
CA ALA A 139 0.85 5.49 -27.19
C ALA A 139 0.69 6.29 -28.49
N ASP A 140 -0.50 6.30 -29.08
CA ASP A 140 -0.79 7.07 -30.29
C ASP A 140 -0.51 8.57 -30.09
N ALA A 141 -0.92 9.12 -28.95
CA ALA A 141 -0.69 10.53 -28.62
C ALA A 141 0.80 10.86 -28.44
N LEU A 142 1.57 9.95 -27.84
CA LEU A 142 3.02 10.13 -27.66
C LEU A 142 3.77 10.03 -28.99
N ILE A 143 3.35 9.12 -29.88
CA ILE A 143 3.88 9.02 -31.25
C ILE A 143 3.63 10.32 -32.01
N ALA A 144 2.38 10.80 -32.02
CA ALA A 144 2.04 12.06 -32.69
C ALA A 144 2.80 13.26 -32.10
N ALA A 145 2.99 13.30 -30.78
CA ALA A 145 3.77 14.35 -30.13
C ALA A 145 5.26 14.29 -30.51
N HIS A 146 5.83 13.09 -30.63
CA HIS A 146 7.20 12.90 -31.10
C HIS A 146 7.35 13.38 -32.56
N GLU A 147 6.45 12.97 -33.46
CA GLU A 147 6.47 13.41 -34.86
C GLU A 147 6.38 14.93 -34.99
N ALA A 148 5.52 15.58 -34.22
CA ALA A 148 5.44 17.04 -34.18
C ALA A 148 6.74 17.70 -33.70
N ASN A 149 7.45 17.08 -32.75
CA ASN A 149 8.75 17.55 -32.28
C ASN A 149 9.86 17.35 -33.33
N VAL A 150 9.81 16.26 -34.11
CA VAL A 150 10.72 16.04 -35.25
C VAL A 150 10.50 17.12 -36.31
N ALA A 151 9.25 17.37 -36.72
CA ALA A 151 8.92 18.40 -37.71
C ALA A 151 9.37 19.81 -37.27
N LEU A 152 9.23 20.13 -35.97
CA LEU A 152 9.76 21.39 -35.42
C LEU A 152 11.28 21.45 -35.55
N PHE A 153 11.97 20.34 -35.24
CA PHE A 153 13.42 20.26 -35.35
C PHE A 153 13.90 20.38 -36.80
N GLU A 154 13.17 19.83 -37.77
CA GLU A 154 13.48 19.96 -39.21
C GLU A 154 13.47 21.41 -39.66
N ILE A 155 12.48 22.21 -39.25
CA ILE A 155 12.42 23.64 -39.60
C ILE A 155 13.63 24.38 -39.03
N THR A 156 13.96 24.15 -37.74
CA THR A 156 15.11 24.79 -37.12
C THR A 156 16.43 24.38 -37.79
N THR A 157 16.55 23.10 -38.15
CA THR A 157 17.73 22.57 -38.85
C THR A 157 17.86 23.18 -40.26
N ALA A 158 16.74 23.36 -40.96
CA ALA A 158 16.73 23.98 -42.29
C ALA A 158 17.11 25.47 -42.24
N LEU A 159 16.65 26.19 -41.21
CA LEU A 159 17.05 27.59 -40.98
C LEU A 159 18.55 27.69 -40.64
N ASP A 160 19.05 26.80 -39.78
CA ASP A 160 20.47 26.70 -39.45
C ASP A 160 21.31 26.38 -40.70
N ALA A 161 20.87 25.42 -41.53
CA ALA A 161 21.57 25.03 -42.75
C ALA A 161 21.58 26.12 -43.84
N ALA A 162 20.61 27.04 -43.79
CA ALA A 162 20.55 28.21 -44.66
C ALA A 162 21.29 29.44 -44.07
N ASP A 163 22.04 29.26 -42.98
CA ASP A 163 22.75 30.31 -42.24
C ASP A 163 21.82 31.47 -41.81
N VAL A 164 20.54 31.19 -41.56
CA VAL A 164 19.56 32.19 -41.14
C VAL A 164 19.66 32.41 -39.63
N SER A 165 19.91 33.65 -39.19
CA SER A 165 19.88 34.00 -37.76
C SER A 165 18.44 34.10 -37.24
N TRP A 166 17.86 32.96 -36.90
CA TRP A 166 16.50 32.82 -36.37
C TRP A 166 16.34 32.81 -34.84
N PRO A 167 17.32 32.44 -33.99
CA PRO A 167 17.10 32.24 -32.55
C PRO A 167 16.57 33.44 -31.76
N GLY A 168 16.69 34.66 -32.30
CA GLY A 168 16.12 35.88 -31.73
C GLY A 168 14.74 36.27 -32.26
N LEU A 169 14.33 35.71 -33.40
CA LEU A 169 13.05 35.98 -34.07
C LEU A 169 12.01 34.90 -33.74
N LEU A 170 12.47 33.66 -33.60
CA LEU A 170 11.67 32.50 -33.21
C LEU A 170 12.34 31.86 -32.00
N PRO A 171 11.80 32.03 -30.78
CA PRO A 171 12.36 31.40 -29.60
C PRO A 171 12.36 29.88 -29.75
N PRO A 172 13.52 29.19 -29.62
CA PRO A 172 13.58 27.74 -29.72
C PRO A 172 12.75 27.11 -28.60
N ALA A 173 11.77 26.29 -28.98
CA ALA A 173 10.93 25.55 -28.03
C ALA A 173 10.91 24.03 -28.32
N PRO A 174 12.07 23.36 -28.49
CA PRO A 174 12.07 21.91 -28.70
C PRO A 174 11.59 21.21 -27.42
N ALA A 175 10.74 20.20 -27.58
CA ALA A 175 10.21 19.41 -26.46
C ALA A 175 11.21 18.36 -25.94
N ASN A 176 12.51 18.53 -26.21
CA ASN A 176 13.56 17.56 -25.92
C ASN A 176 13.66 17.17 -24.44
N ARG A 177 13.30 18.07 -23.51
CA ARG A 177 13.28 17.74 -22.07
C ARG A 177 12.17 16.76 -21.70
N MET A 178 11.05 16.82 -22.41
CA MET A 178 9.86 16.00 -22.14
C MET A 178 9.91 14.71 -22.93
N LEU A 179 10.16 14.79 -24.24
CA LEU A 179 10.11 13.65 -25.15
C LEU A 179 11.49 12.99 -25.33
N GLY A 180 12.59 13.68 -25.05
CA GLY A 180 13.92 13.27 -25.51
C GLY A 180 14.28 13.92 -26.83
N ALA A 181 15.56 13.87 -27.21
CA ALA A 181 16.01 14.47 -28.47
C ALA A 181 15.37 13.77 -29.68
N ALA A 182 15.06 14.54 -30.73
CA ALA A 182 14.29 14.11 -31.89
C ALA A 182 14.91 12.90 -32.63
N TYR A 183 16.25 12.85 -32.72
CA TYR A 183 16.99 11.78 -33.40
C TYR A 183 17.80 10.88 -32.46
N ASP A 184 17.53 10.94 -31.16
CA ASP A 184 18.23 10.12 -30.18
C ASP A 184 17.58 8.73 -30.05
N ARG A 185 18.42 7.69 -30.08
CA ARG A 185 18.00 6.29 -29.90
C ARG A 185 17.50 6.01 -28.49
N GLN A 186 17.90 6.83 -27.52
CA GLN A 186 17.41 6.78 -26.13
C GLN A 186 16.29 7.79 -25.87
N ASN A 187 15.54 8.17 -26.92
CA ASN A 187 14.36 8.99 -26.78
C ASN A 187 13.37 8.36 -25.76
N ARG A 188 12.86 9.17 -24.83
CA ARG A 188 12.03 8.68 -23.72
C ARG A 188 10.73 8.05 -24.21
N VAL A 189 10.20 8.54 -25.33
CA VAL A 189 9.03 7.96 -26.00
C VAL A 189 9.36 6.58 -26.55
N ALA A 190 10.52 6.42 -27.20
CA ALA A 190 10.97 5.12 -27.72
C ALA A 190 11.12 4.09 -26.59
N THR A 191 11.77 4.45 -25.49
CA THR A 191 11.94 3.57 -24.32
C THR A 191 10.59 3.17 -23.74
N TRP A 192 9.70 4.13 -23.50
CA TRP A 192 8.38 3.83 -22.95
C TRP A 192 7.54 2.93 -23.87
N LEU A 193 7.57 3.16 -25.20
CA LEU A 193 6.86 2.31 -26.17
C LEU A 193 7.44 0.89 -26.20
N LYS A 194 8.77 0.74 -26.11
CA LYS A 194 9.42 -0.58 -26.03
C LYS A 194 9.02 -1.32 -24.76
N ASP A 195 9.00 -0.66 -23.62
CA ASP A 195 8.58 -1.25 -22.33
C ASP A 195 7.10 -1.65 -22.37
N ALA A 196 6.23 -0.76 -22.86
CA ALA A 196 4.81 -1.05 -23.00
C ALA A 196 4.54 -2.22 -23.97
N ALA A 197 5.35 -2.36 -25.02
CA ALA A 197 5.26 -3.48 -25.96
C ALA A 197 5.85 -4.78 -25.39
N SER A 198 6.91 -4.73 -24.56
CA SER A 198 7.43 -5.91 -23.87
C SER A 198 6.45 -6.45 -22.85
N ASP A 199 5.69 -5.57 -22.21
CA ASP A 199 4.63 -5.92 -21.26
C ASP A 199 3.33 -6.39 -21.95
N GLY A 200 3.29 -6.38 -23.29
CA GLY A 200 2.12 -6.77 -24.07
C GLY A 200 0.95 -5.79 -23.98
N LEU A 201 1.20 -4.55 -23.54
CA LEU A 201 0.17 -3.51 -23.42
C LEU A 201 -0.19 -2.90 -24.78
N ILE A 202 0.79 -2.83 -25.69
CA ILE A 202 0.64 -2.36 -27.06
C ILE A 202 1.30 -3.34 -28.03
N ASP A 203 0.86 -3.30 -29.29
CA ASP A 203 1.49 -4.08 -30.36
C ASP A 203 2.80 -3.39 -30.80
N LYS A 204 3.86 -4.19 -30.99
CA LYS A 204 5.14 -3.73 -31.55
C LYS A 204 4.96 -3.10 -32.93
N ALA A 205 3.96 -3.54 -33.70
CA ALA A 205 3.67 -3.00 -35.02
C ALA A 205 3.25 -1.53 -35.01
N ILE A 206 2.79 -1.00 -33.87
CA ILE A 206 2.37 0.41 -33.73
C ILE A 206 3.59 1.33 -33.57
N ILE A 207 4.75 0.80 -33.19
CA ILE A 207 5.96 1.60 -32.97
C ILE A 207 6.56 2.01 -34.33
N PRO A 208 6.67 3.31 -34.65
CA PRO A 208 7.26 3.77 -35.88
C PRO A 208 8.70 3.29 -36.05
N ALA A 209 9.14 3.07 -37.29
CA ALA A 209 10.49 2.58 -37.60
C ALA A 209 11.60 3.43 -36.95
N GLY A 210 11.42 4.76 -36.90
CA GLY A 210 12.36 5.69 -36.27
C GLY A 210 12.47 5.56 -34.74
N LEU A 211 11.48 4.94 -34.08
CA LEU A 211 11.44 4.70 -32.64
C LEU A 211 11.71 3.23 -32.27
N SER A 212 11.71 2.34 -33.27
CA SER A 212 11.86 0.89 -33.08
C SER A 212 13.31 0.39 -32.99
N GLN A 213 14.31 1.19 -33.42
CA GLN A 213 15.72 0.79 -33.48
C GLN A 213 16.43 0.85 -32.12
#